data_AF-A0A849EE91-F1
#
_entry.id   AF-A0A849EE91-F1
#
_cell.length_a   1.000
_cell.length_b   1.000
_cell.length_c   1.000
_cell.angle_alpha   90.00
_cell.angle_beta   90.00
_cell.angle_gamma   90.00
#
_symmetry.space_group_name_H-M   'P 1'
#
loop_
_entity.id
_entity.type
_entity.pdbx_description
1 polymer ?
#
loop_
_entity_poly.entity_id
_entity_poly.type
_entity_poly.pdbx_seq_one_letter_code
_entity_poly.pdbx_strand_id
1 'polypeptide(L)'
;VIDDAGQFRAGKLGALRPHIDAGLISEDTVHGELCQIITGAKPGRERDDETILFWHRGLSLSDIALGAAMLEKAEKLGIGQQLVYR
;
A
#
# COMPACT_ATOMS: atom_id res chain seq x y z
N VAL A 1 -10.36 -3.08 0.61
CA VAL A 1 -9.13 -2.81 1.39
C VAL A 1 -8.33 -1.75 0.66
N ILE A 2 -7.71 -0.81 1.37
CA ILE A 2 -6.88 0.25 0.79
C ILE A 2 -5.46 0.26 1.36
N ASP A 3 -4.51 0.96 0.74
CA ASP A 3 -3.16 1.14 1.28
C ASP A 3 -3.07 2.28 2.29
N ASP A 4 -3.63 3.45 1.98
CA ASP A 4 -3.67 4.62 2.88
C ASP A 4 -4.97 5.42 2.73
N ALA A 5 -5.67 5.61 3.85
CA ALA A 5 -6.88 6.43 3.92
C ALA A 5 -6.60 7.91 3.64
N GLY A 6 -5.41 8.40 3.99
CA GLY A 6 -5.00 9.78 3.71
C GLY A 6 -4.98 10.12 2.22
N GLN A 7 -4.78 9.11 1.36
CA GLN A 7 -4.77 9.27 -0.10
C GLN A 7 -6.11 9.01 -0.76
N PHE A 8 -7.15 8.61 -0.03
CA PHE A 8 -8.44 8.19 -0.58
C PHE A 8 -9.08 9.26 -1.49
N ARG A 9 -9.00 10.53 -1.07
CA ARG A 9 -9.51 11.68 -1.83
C ARG A 9 -8.42 12.51 -2.52
N ALA A 10 -7.16 12.06 -2.48
CA ALA A 10 -6.03 12.82 -2.97
C ALA A 10 -5.91 12.82 -4.50
N GLY A 11 -5.82 14.02 -5.07
CA GLY A 11 -5.67 14.23 -6.52
C GLY A 11 -6.94 13.93 -7.32
N LYS A 12 -6.88 14.23 -8.63
CA LYS A 12 -8.03 14.11 -9.55
C LYS A 12 -8.04 12.82 -10.37
N LEU A 13 -7.00 11.99 -10.23
CA LEU A 13 -6.79 10.78 -11.03
C LEU A 13 -6.85 9.56 -10.12
N GLY A 14 -7.31 8.43 -10.63
CA GLY A 14 -7.33 7.14 -9.93
C GLY A 14 -8.46 6.23 -10.42
N ALA A 15 -8.23 4.91 -10.40
CA ALA A 15 -9.20 3.94 -10.91
C ALA A 15 -10.58 4.02 -10.22
N LEU A 16 -10.60 4.29 -8.92
CA LEU A 16 -11.85 4.45 -8.17
C LEU A 16 -12.38 5.89 -8.09
N ARG A 17 -11.66 6.87 -8.66
CA ARG A 17 -12.03 8.29 -8.55
C ARG A 17 -13.45 8.58 -9.06
N PRO A 18 -13.88 8.09 -10.24
CA PRO A 18 -15.25 8.32 -10.70
C PRO A 18 -16.32 7.77 -9.74
N HIS A 19 -16.04 6.67 -9.06
CA HIS A 19 -16.96 6.03 -8.13
C HIS A 19 -17.03 6.79 -6.80
N ILE A 20 -15.89 7.30 -6.32
CA ILE A 20 -15.82 8.17 -5.13
C ILE A 20 -16.56 9.48 -5.39
N ASP A 21 -16.34 10.10 -6.55
CA ASP A 21 -17.00 11.36 -6.94
C ASP A 21 -18.51 11.17 -7.15
N ALA A 22 -18.94 10.00 -7.62
CA ALA A 22 -20.35 9.62 -7.74
C ALA A 22 -20.99 9.19 -6.40
N GLY A 23 -20.24 9.14 -5.30
CA GLY A 23 -20.74 8.71 -3.98
C GLY A 23 -21.02 7.21 -3.86
N LEU A 24 -20.55 6.40 -4.82
CA LEU A 24 -20.72 4.94 -4.81
C LEU A 24 -19.76 4.23 -3.85
N ILE A 25 -18.66 4.90 -3.48
CA ILE A 25 -17.66 4.42 -2.52
C ILE A 25 -17.32 5.58 -1.59
N SER A 26 -17.29 5.30 -0.30
CA SER A 26 -16.84 6.23 0.75
C SER A 26 -15.88 5.52 1.72
N GLU A 27 -15.23 6.29 2.57
CA GLU A 27 -14.37 5.80 3.65
C GLU A 27 -15.12 4.79 4.55
N ASP A 28 -16.42 5.00 4.78
CA ASP A 28 -17.27 4.08 5.58
C ASP A 28 -17.50 2.73 4.89
N THR A 29 -17.42 2.68 3.56
CA THR A 29 -17.55 1.43 2.78
C THR A 29 -16.23 0.65 2.68
N VAL A 30 -15.13 1.23 3.14
CA VAL A 30 -13.81 0.58 3.11
C VAL A 30 -13.65 -0.33 4.32
N HIS A 31 -13.41 -1.62 4.07
CA HIS A 31 -13.11 -2.59 5.13
C HIS A 31 -12.00 -2.15 6.08
N GLY A 32 -10.90 -1.62 5.54
CA GLY A 32 -9.76 -1.12 6.31
C GLY A 32 -8.53 -0.92 5.44
N GLU A 33 -7.48 -0.42 6.09
CA GLU A 33 -6.13 -0.32 5.50
C GLU A 33 -5.40 -1.66 5.57
N LEU A 34 -4.50 -1.91 4.62
CA LEU A 34 -3.72 -3.15 4.56
C LEU A 34 -2.92 -3.39 5.83
N CYS A 35 -2.34 -2.35 6.44
CA CYS A 35 -1.58 -2.45 7.68
C CYS A 35 -2.44 -2.92 8.87
N GLN A 36 -3.73 -2.57 8.92
CA GLN A 36 -4.65 -3.07 9.95
C GLN A 36 -4.84 -4.60 9.82
N ILE A 37 -4.81 -5.12 8.59
CA ILE A 37 -4.89 -6.56 8.34
C ILE A 37 -3.57 -7.25 8.69
N ILE A 38 -2.44 -6.70 8.24
CA ILE A 38 -1.10 -7.25 8.53
C ILE A 38 -0.83 -7.33 10.04
N THR A 39 -1.26 -6.32 10.80
CA THR A 39 -1.06 -6.27 12.25
C THR A 39 -2.09 -7.07 13.05
N GLY A 40 -3.09 -7.68 12.39
CA GLY A 40 -4.17 -8.42 13.05
C GLY A 40 -5.24 -7.54 13.71
N ALA A 41 -5.20 -6.22 13.52
CA ALA A 41 -6.23 -5.31 14.02
C ALA A 41 -7.57 -5.46 13.27
N LYS A 42 -7.55 -6.00 12.04
CA LYS A 42 -8.73 -6.41 11.27
C LYS A 42 -8.51 -7.77 10.61
N PRO A 43 -9.54 -8.59 10.44
CA PRO A 43 -9.42 -9.83 9.67
C PRO A 43 -9.18 -9.52 8.19
N GLY A 44 -8.49 -10.44 7.51
CA GLY A 44 -8.36 -10.44 6.06
C GLY A 44 -9.58 -11.08 5.41
N ARG A 45 -9.36 -12.07 4.54
CA ARG A 45 -10.42 -12.94 4.03
C ARG A 45 -10.98 -13.80 5.18
N GLU A 46 -12.30 -13.88 5.28
CA GLU A 46 -12.99 -14.68 6.30
C GLU A 46 -13.75 -15.87 5.71
N ARG A 47 -14.12 -15.81 4.42
CA ARG A 47 -14.82 -16.90 3.71
C ARG A 47 -14.33 -17.05 2.26
N ASP A 48 -14.51 -18.26 1.73
CA ASP A 48 -14.05 -18.61 0.37
C ASP A 48 -14.89 -17.95 -0.73
N ASP A 49 -16.13 -17.57 -0.42
CA ASP A 49 -17.06 -16.93 -1.37
C ASP A 49 -16.88 -15.41 -1.50
N GLU A 50 -15.99 -14.80 -0.72
CA GLU A 50 -15.77 -13.36 -0.73
C GLU A 50 -15.03 -12.89 -1.99
N THR A 51 -15.58 -11.86 -2.63
CA THR A 51 -14.84 -11.08 -3.63
C THR A 51 -14.20 -9.88 -2.94
N ILE A 52 -12.87 -9.87 -2.87
CA ILE A 52 -12.11 -8.84 -2.16
C ILE A 52 -11.37 -7.97 -3.16
N LEU A 53 -11.69 -6.68 -3.18
CA LEU A 53 -10.91 -5.67 -3.89
C LEU A 53 -9.87 -5.05 -2.94
N PHE A 54 -8.61 -5.16 -3.31
CA PHE A 54 -7.54 -4.33 -2.79
C PHE A 54 -7.25 -3.22 -3.81
N TRP A 55 -7.41 -1.97 -3.39
CA TRP A 55 -7.09 -0.80 -4.20
C TRP A 55 -5.94 -0.05 -3.54
N HIS A 56 -4.85 0.16 -4.28
CA HIS A 56 -3.69 0.88 -3.78
C HIS A 56 -3.30 2.02 -4.73
N ARG A 57 -2.73 3.07 -4.17
CA ARG A 57 -2.14 4.21 -4.87
C ARG A 57 -0.63 4.12 -4.95
N GLY A 58 -0.03 3.36 -4.04
CA GLY A 58 1.40 3.28 -3.84
C GLY A 58 1.83 4.17 -2.66
N LEU A 59 2.67 3.61 -1.79
CA LEU A 59 3.22 4.30 -0.64
C LEU A 59 4.74 4.26 -0.71
N SER A 60 5.37 5.44 -0.70
CA SER A 60 6.83 5.59 -0.72
C SER A 60 7.52 4.84 0.42
N LEU A 61 6.82 4.62 1.54
CA LEU A 61 7.28 3.78 2.64
C LEU A 61 7.74 2.40 2.16
N SER A 62 7.00 1.79 1.23
CA SER A 62 7.32 0.46 0.70
C SER A 62 8.60 0.49 -0.13
N ASP A 63 8.81 1.55 -0.92
CA ASP A 63 10.00 1.73 -1.74
C ASP A 63 11.25 1.90 -0.86
N ILE A 64 11.16 2.72 0.19
CA ILE A 64 12.26 2.94 1.14
C ILE A 64 12.57 1.67 1.92
N ALA A 65 11.56 0.98 2.43
CA ALA A 65 11.74 -0.27 3.17
C ALA A 65 12.38 -1.36 2.29
N LEU A 66 11.91 -1.50 1.04
CA LEU A 66 12.52 -2.41 0.07
C LEU A 66 13.96 -2.01 -0.24
N GLY A 67 14.22 -0.73 -0.49
CA GLY A 67 15.55 -0.20 -0.75
C GLY A 67 16.53 -0.52 0.38
N ALA A 68 16.14 -0.29 1.63
CA ALA A 68 16.95 -0.63 2.80
C ALA A 68 17.24 -2.14 2.88
N ALA A 69 16.22 -2.99 2.71
CA ALA A 69 16.40 -4.44 2.71
C ALA A 69 17.30 -4.93 1.56
N MET A 70 17.22 -4.29 0.38
CA MET A 70 18.07 -4.62 -0.77
C MET A 70 19.52 -4.20 -0.54
N LEU A 71 19.76 -3.06 0.10
CA LEU A 71 21.12 -2.64 0.49
C LEU A 71 21.74 -3.64 1.47
N GLU A 72 21.02 -4.03 2.53
CA GLU A 72 21.49 -5.03 3.50
C GLU A 72 21.80 -6.38 2.82
N LYS A 73 20.95 -6.79 1.87
CA LYS A 73 21.17 -8.00 1.09
C LYS A 73 22.41 -7.90 0.20
N ALA A 74 22.60 -6.76 -0.46
CA ALA A 74 23.74 -6.53 -1.35
C ALA A 74 25.07 -6.57 -0.58
N GLU A 75 25.12 -5.99 0.62
CA GLU A 75 26.28 -6.07 1.53
C GLU A 75 26.64 -7.52 1.87
N LYS A 76 25.67 -8.34 2.27
CA LYS A 76 25.87 -9.77 2.58
C LYS A 76 26.40 -10.58 1.39
N LEU A 77 26.07 -10.16 0.17
CA LEU A 77 26.48 -10.83 -1.06
C LEU A 77 27.76 -10.24 -1.67
N GLY A 78 28.32 -9.18 -1.10
CA GLY A 78 29.47 -8.47 -1.67
C GLY A 78 29.16 -7.80 -3.03
N ILE A 79 27.90 -7.41 -3.26
CA ILE A 79 27.44 -6.75 -4.49
C ILE A 79 27.34 -5.24 -4.23
N GLY A 80 27.90 -4.42 -5.12
CA GLY A 80 27.72 -2.97 -5.10
C GLY A 80 29.01 -2.21 -5.35
N GLN A 81 28.91 -0.87 -5.34
CA GLN A 81 30.03 0.04 -5.47
C GLN A 81 29.84 1.21 -4.51
N GLN A 82 30.85 1.46 -3.66
CA GLN A 82 30.85 2.66 -2.83
C GLN A 82 31.17 3.88 -3.69
N LEU A 83 30.32 4.89 -3.57
CA LEU A 83 30.50 6.19 -4.20
C LEU A 83 30.93 7.21 -3.15
N VAL A 84 31.80 8.14 -3.51
CA VAL A 84 32.20 9.24 -2.62
C VAL A 84 31.25 10.41 -2.84
N TYR A 85 30.58 10.85 -1.77
CA TYR A 85 29.79 12.09 -1.80
C TYR A 85 30.72 13.29 -1.61
N ARG A 86 30.62 14.28 -2.49
CA ARG A 86 31.34 15.56 -2.41
C ARG A 86 30.35 16.70 -2.28
#